data_AF-A0A6A5THN4-F1
#
_entry.id   AF-A0A6A5THN4-F1
#
_cell.length_a   1.000
_cell.length_b   1.000
_cell.length_c   1.000
_cell.angle_alpha   90.00
_cell.angle_beta   90.00
_cell.angle_gamma   90.00
#
_symmetry.space_group_name_H-M   'P 1'
#
loop_
_entity.id
_entity.type
_entity.pdbx_description
1 polymer ?
#
loop_
_entity_poly.entity_id
_entity_poly.type
_entity_poly.pdbx_seq_one_letter_code
_entity_poly.pdbx_strand_id
1 'polypeptide(L)'
;SVIDIDLFDTDAATIADLKTSGKKVLCYFSAGTREDWRADTESFQASDIGKAMEDWPGENWVDVKSGSVREVMKRRIALAREKGCDGVDPDNVDGFSGNQDGWGYKQADYAAYVKFLAHESSAADLAIGLKNALELIPDVLDVVQFAVNEQCHEFNECALYKPFTAADKAVFNIEY
;
A
#
# COMPACT_ATOMS: atom_id res chain seq x y z
N SER A 1 -2.96 -6.75 19.48
CA SER A 1 -2.23 -7.29 18.32
C SER A 1 -2.87 -6.76 17.04
N VAL A 2 -2.14 -6.79 15.93
CA VAL A 2 -2.58 -6.29 14.62
C VAL A 2 -2.89 -7.49 13.70
N ILE A 3 -3.85 -7.34 12.80
CA ILE A 3 -4.18 -8.29 11.73
C ILE A 3 -4.28 -7.48 10.44
N ASP A 4 -3.62 -7.97 9.39
CA ASP A 4 -3.72 -7.42 8.04
C ASP A 4 -4.56 -8.35 7.18
N ILE A 5 -5.47 -7.77 6.38
CA ILE A 5 -6.48 -8.49 5.61
C ILE A 5 -6.76 -7.75 4.30
N ASP A 6 -7.24 -8.49 3.31
CA ASP A 6 -7.66 -7.90 2.05
C ASP A 6 -8.87 -6.95 2.22
N LEU A 7 -8.74 -5.72 1.72
CA LEU A 7 -9.77 -4.68 1.79
C LEU A 7 -11.06 -5.08 1.08
N PHE A 8 -10.99 -5.76 -0.06
CA PHE A 8 -12.15 -6.05 -0.88
C PHE A 8 -12.86 -7.32 -0.42
N ASP A 9 -12.10 -8.38 -0.17
CA ASP A 9 -12.62 -9.72 0.08
C ASP A 9 -13.06 -9.95 1.54
N THR A 10 -12.71 -9.04 2.44
CA THR A 10 -13.21 -9.07 3.82
C THR A 10 -14.37 -8.10 4.01
N ASP A 11 -15.50 -8.60 4.54
CA ASP A 11 -16.66 -7.77 4.85
C ASP A 11 -16.49 -6.97 6.15
N ALA A 12 -17.32 -5.92 6.31
CA ALA A 12 -17.27 -5.05 7.49
C ALA A 12 -17.65 -5.78 8.78
N ALA A 13 -18.46 -6.84 8.70
CA ALA A 13 -18.86 -7.63 9.86
C ALA A 13 -17.66 -8.39 10.45
N THR A 14 -16.87 -9.04 9.60
CA THR A 14 -15.63 -9.71 9.99
C THR A 14 -14.64 -8.73 10.63
N ILE A 15 -14.49 -7.53 10.04
CA ILE A 15 -13.64 -6.48 10.62
C ILE A 15 -14.15 -6.07 12.01
N ALA A 16 -15.46 -5.85 12.18
CA ALA A 16 -16.06 -5.50 13.45
C ALA A 16 -15.85 -6.58 14.52
N ASP A 17 -15.94 -7.86 14.16
CA ASP A 17 -15.72 -9.00 15.05
C ASP A 17 -14.24 -9.09 15.52
N LEU A 18 -13.30 -8.88 14.60
CA LEU A 18 -11.87 -8.80 14.92
C LEU A 18 -11.60 -7.65 15.90
N LYS A 19 -12.19 -6.48 15.65
CA LYS A 19 -12.02 -5.30 16.51
C LYS A 19 -12.65 -5.50 17.89
N THR A 20 -13.84 -6.10 17.97
CA THR A 20 -14.48 -6.48 19.25
C THR A 20 -13.63 -7.45 20.05
N SER A 21 -12.84 -8.28 19.36
CA SER A 21 -11.85 -9.19 19.95
C SER A 21 -10.52 -8.50 20.33
N GLY A 22 -10.47 -7.16 20.34
CA GLY A 22 -9.30 -6.37 20.74
C GLY A 22 -8.18 -6.32 19.70
N LYS A 23 -8.47 -6.66 18.43
CA LYS A 23 -7.51 -6.55 17.32
C LYS A 23 -7.54 -5.15 16.71
N LYS A 24 -6.39 -4.73 16.20
CA LYS A 24 -6.29 -3.63 15.24
C LYS A 24 -6.26 -4.23 13.84
N VAL A 25 -7.01 -3.64 12.91
CA VAL A 25 -7.18 -4.19 11.57
C VAL A 25 -6.54 -3.26 10.54
N LEU A 26 -5.55 -3.76 9.82
CA LEU A 26 -5.02 -3.14 8.62
C LEU A 26 -5.75 -3.73 7.41
N CYS A 27 -6.00 -2.89 6.41
CA CYS A 27 -6.66 -3.29 5.19
C CYS A 27 -5.72 -3.10 4.00
N TYR A 28 -5.27 -4.22 3.45
CA TYR A 28 -4.46 -4.35 2.25
C TYR A 28 -5.24 -3.94 0.99
N PHE A 29 -4.58 -3.20 0.11
CA PHE A 29 -4.96 -3.10 -1.29
C PHE A 29 -3.74 -2.75 -2.12
N SER A 30 -3.68 -3.17 -3.39
CA SER A 30 -2.62 -2.67 -4.26
C SER A 30 -2.87 -1.21 -4.64
N ALA A 31 -1.88 -0.35 -4.41
CA ALA A 31 -1.93 1.06 -4.77
C ALA A 31 -1.16 1.38 -6.06
N GLY A 32 -0.14 0.59 -6.39
CA GLY A 32 0.65 0.77 -7.61
C GLY A 32 0.27 -0.13 -8.78
N THR A 33 -0.71 -1.01 -8.61
CA THR A 33 -1.20 -1.88 -9.68
C THR A 33 -2.72 -1.91 -9.78
N ARG A 34 -3.21 -2.31 -10.94
CA ARG A 34 -4.59 -2.66 -11.24
C ARG A 34 -4.66 -4.18 -11.30
N GLU A 35 -5.55 -4.72 -10.49
CA GLU A 35 -5.92 -6.13 -10.42
C GLU A 35 -7.25 -6.32 -11.18
N ASP A 36 -7.28 -7.14 -12.25
CA ASP A 36 -8.46 -7.27 -13.11
C ASP A 36 -9.67 -7.97 -12.46
N TRP A 37 -9.44 -8.64 -11.33
CA TRP A 37 -10.48 -9.31 -10.54
C TRP A 37 -11.17 -8.39 -9.52
N ARG A 38 -10.68 -7.15 -9.31
CA ARG A 38 -11.29 -6.23 -8.35
C ARG A 38 -12.57 -5.61 -8.90
N ALA A 39 -13.54 -5.42 -8.01
CA ALA A 39 -14.85 -4.86 -8.38
C ALA A 39 -14.78 -3.42 -8.93
N ASP A 40 -13.70 -2.68 -8.66
CA ASP A 40 -13.48 -1.31 -9.12
C ASP A 40 -12.59 -1.21 -10.37
N THR A 41 -12.25 -2.33 -11.02
CA THR A 41 -11.29 -2.39 -12.12
C THR A 41 -11.65 -1.52 -13.34
N GLU A 42 -12.95 -1.31 -13.58
CA GLU A 42 -13.47 -0.43 -14.65
C GLU A 42 -13.31 1.06 -14.33
N SER A 43 -12.85 1.42 -13.12
CA SER A 43 -12.56 2.81 -12.76
C SER A 43 -11.20 3.29 -13.27
N PHE A 44 -10.34 2.38 -13.74
CA PHE A 44 -9.06 2.71 -14.34
C PHE A 44 -9.23 3.02 -15.83
N GLN A 45 -8.60 4.09 -16.30
CA GLN A 45 -8.61 4.41 -17.72
C GLN A 45 -7.60 3.51 -18.44
N ALA A 46 -7.83 3.20 -19.71
CA ALA A 46 -6.87 2.42 -20.50
C ALA A 46 -5.48 3.09 -20.56
N SER A 47 -5.41 4.41 -20.49
CA SER A 47 -4.14 5.18 -20.43
C SER A 47 -3.42 5.07 -19.08
N ASP A 48 -4.11 4.65 -18.03
CA ASP A 48 -3.52 4.48 -16.70
C ASP A 48 -2.81 3.13 -16.55
N ILE A 49 -3.05 2.17 -17.47
CA ILE A 49 -2.58 0.79 -17.36
C ILE A 49 -1.21 0.66 -18.01
N GLY A 50 -0.23 0.22 -17.22
CA GLY A 50 1.16 0.04 -17.61
C GLY A 50 1.52 -1.42 -17.87
N LYS A 51 2.80 -1.73 -17.61
CA LYS A 51 3.35 -3.07 -17.81
C LYS A 51 2.59 -4.09 -16.96
N ALA A 52 2.37 -5.27 -17.53
CA ALA A 52 1.91 -6.42 -16.77
C ALA A 52 3.00 -6.85 -15.77
N MET A 53 2.59 -7.31 -14.59
CA MET A 53 3.50 -7.94 -13.65
C MET A 53 3.84 -9.35 -14.13
N GLU A 54 5.13 -9.73 -14.06
CA GLU A 54 5.59 -11.03 -14.59
C GLU A 54 5.02 -12.21 -13.79
N ASP A 55 4.97 -12.08 -12.47
CA ASP A 55 4.58 -13.15 -11.56
C ASP A 55 3.08 -13.18 -11.22
N TRP A 56 2.32 -12.15 -11.62
CA TRP A 56 0.92 -11.96 -11.24
C TRP A 56 0.01 -11.75 -12.47
N PRO A 57 -0.51 -12.84 -13.06
CA PRO A 57 -1.41 -12.76 -14.21
C PRO A 57 -2.69 -11.97 -13.91
N GLY A 58 -3.05 -11.04 -14.79
CA GLY A 58 -4.21 -10.15 -14.60
C GLY A 58 -3.89 -8.87 -13.83
N GLU A 59 -2.63 -8.70 -13.44
CA GLU A 59 -2.15 -7.53 -12.71
C GLU A 59 -1.21 -6.67 -13.57
N ASN A 60 -1.45 -5.36 -13.55
CA ASN A 60 -0.70 -4.37 -14.31
C ASN A 60 -0.31 -3.22 -13.40
N TRP A 61 0.91 -2.71 -13.54
CA TRP A 61 1.28 -1.42 -12.96
C TRP A 61 0.32 -0.31 -13.41
N VAL A 62 0.14 0.72 -12.57
CA VAL A 62 -0.68 1.89 -12.89
C VAL A 62 0.11 3.20 -12.86
N ASP A 63 -0.32 4.19 -13.64
CA ASP A 63 0.29 5.52 -13.64
C ASP A 63 0.03 6.25 -12.32
N VAL A 64 0.98 6.18 -11.38
CA VAL A 64 0.88 6.82 -10.06
C VAL A 64 0.82 8.36 -10.09
N LYS A 65 1.09 8.97 -11.25
CA LYS A 65 0.96 10.42 -11.46
C LYS A 65 -0.41 10.79 -12.03
N SER A 66 -1.17 9.80 -12.50
CA SER A 66 -2.50 10.01 -13.05
C SER A 66 -3.49 10.47 -11.98
N GLY A 67 -4.29 11.47 -12.33
CA GLY A 67 -5.38 11.96 -11.49
C GLY A 67 -6.48 10.92 -11.32
N SER A 68 -6.78 10.11 -12.34
CA SER A 68 -7.80 9.05 -12.23
C SER A 68 -7.36 7.94 -11.28
N VAL A 69 -6.10 7.49 -11.37
CA VAL A 69 -5.53 6.50 -10.43
C VAL A 69 -5.61 7.01 -8.99
N ARG A 70 -5.25 8.28 -8.76
CA ARG A 70 -5.34 8.91 -7.44
C ARG A 70 -6.77 8.96 -6.91
N GLU A 71 -7.76 9.24 -7.78
CA GLU A 71 -9.17 9.19 -7.38
C GLU A 71 -9.66 7.76 -7.08
N VAL A 72 -9.14 6.73 -7.77
CA VAL A 72 -9.42 5.33 -7.41
C VAL A 72 -8.87 5.03 -6.01
N MET A 73 -7.63 5.40 -5.71
CA MET A 73 -7.05 5.14 -4.39
C MET A 73 -7.75 5.90 -3.27
N LYS A 74 -8.21 7.13 -3.52
CA LYS A 74 -9.07 7.85 -2.56
C LYS A 74 -10.34 7.08 -2.23
N ARG A 75 -10.99 6.48 -3.23
CA ARG A 75 -12.19 5.63 -3.00
C ARG A 75 -11.84 4.36 -2.22
N ARG A 76 -10.70 3.72 -2.49
CA ARG A 76 -10.22 2.56 -1.73
C ARG A 76 -9.94 2.92 -0.26
N ILE A 77 -9.28 4.05 0.00
CA ILE A 77 -9.05 4.56 1.36
C ILE A 77 -10.38 4.90 2.07
N ALA A 78 -11.32 5.55 1.37
CA ALA A 78 -12.64 5.83 1.91
C ALA A 78 -13.41 4.54 2.25
N LEU A 79 -13.32 3.52 1.39
CA LEU A 79 -13.89 2.19 1.63
C LEU A 79 -13.26 1.52 2.87
N ALA A 80 -11.95 1.61 3.05
CA ALA A 80 -11.27 1.09 4.24
C ALA A 80 -11.81 1.75 5.52
N ARG A 81 -12.02 3.07 5.48
CA ARG A 81 -12.64 3.79 6.60
C ARG A 81 -14.09 3.34 6.82
N GLU A 82 -14.89 3.22 5.77
CA GLU A 82 -16.28 2.77 5.84
C GLU A 82 -16.40 1.37 6.46
N LYS A 83 -15.52 0.44 6.06
CA LYS A 83 -15.47 -0.92 6.61
C LYS A 83 -14.94 -1.00 8.03
N GLY A 84 -14.37 0.09 8.56
CA GLY A 84 -13.91 0.18 9.94
C GLY A 84 -12.46 -0.23 10.18
N CYS A 85 -11.61 -0.24 9.14
CA CYS A 85 -10.18 -0.48 9.29
C CYS A 85 -9.54 0.53 10.27
N ASP A 86 -8.45 0.15 10.94
CA ASP A 86 -7.62 1.06 11.75
C ASP A 86 -6.46 1.65 10.94
N GLY A 87 -6.09 1.01 9.82
CA GLY A 87 -5.09 1.51 8.88
C GLY A 87 -5.14 0.77 7.55
N VAL A 88 -4.27 1.17 6.63
CA VAL A 88 -4.14 0.58 5.30
C VAL A 88 -2.72 0.14 5.01
N ASP A 89 -2.59 -0.94 4.23
CA ASP A 89 -1.33 -1.45 3.68
C ASP A 89 -1.37 -1.34 2.14
N PRO A 90 -0.94 -0.20 1.57
CA PRO A 90 -0.97 0.01 0.12
C PRO A 90 0.24 -0.62 -0.55
N ASP A 91 0.01 -1.66 -1.35
CA ASP A 91 1.09 -2.42 -2.01
C ASP A 91 1.57 -1.80 -3.33
N ASN A 92 2.70 -2.32 -3.83
CA ASN A 92 3.31 -2.01 -5.11
C ASN A 92 3.72 -0.53 -5.24
N VAL A 93 4.25 0.07 -4.18
CA VAL A 93 4.73 1.46 -4.19
C VAL A 93 6.21 1.60 -4.58
N ASP A 94 6.74 0.62 -5.31
CA ASP A 94 8.14 0.45 -5.69
C ASP A 94 8.38 0.29 -7.21
N GLY A 95 7.37 0.55 -8.05
CA GLY A 95 7.46 0.35 -9.50
C GLY A 95 8.53 1.18 -10.24
N PHE A 96 9.10 2.21 -9.59
CA PHE A 96 10.29 2.92 -10.08
C PHE A 96 11.53 2.03 -10.13
N SER A 97 11.63 1.04 -9.23
CA SER A 97 12.75 0.12 -9.17
C SER A 97 12.75 -0.72 -10.44
N GLY A 98 13.90 -0.76 -11.12
CA GLY A 98 14.03 -1.50 -12.39
C GLY A 98 13.13 -1.04 -13.54
N ASN A 99 12.43 0.11 -13.42
CA ASN A 99 11.40 0.52 -14.38
C ASN A 99 10.33 -0.58 -14.58
N GLN A 100 9.92 -1.21 -13.48
CA GLN A 100 8.86 -2.22 -13.45
C GLN A 100 7.54 -1.66 -13.96
N ASP A 101 7.26 -0.40 -13.65
CA ASP A 101 6.05 0.32 -14.05
C ASP A 101 5.91 0.50 -15.58
N GLY A 102 7.05 0.72 -16.25
CA GLY A 102 7.16 0.99 -17.68
C GLY A 102 7.09 2.45 -18.09
N TRP A 103 6.94 3.38 -17.15
CA TRP A 103 6.92 4.83 -17.42
C TRP A 103 8.28 5.50 -17.18
N GLY A 104 9.23 4.80 -16.56
CA GLY A 104 10.54 5.35 -16.22
C GLY A 104 10.45 6.42 -15.13
N TYR A 105 9.43 6.33 -14.28
CA TYR A 105 9.28 7.23 -13.14
C TYR A 105 10.41 7.04 -12.14
N LYS A 106 10.71 8.14 -11.44
CA LYS A 106 11.81 8.16 -10.47
C LYS A 106 11.26 7.86 -9.09
N GLN A 107 12.17 7.48 -8.19
CA GLN A 107 11.91 7.36 -6.76
C GLN A 107 11.10 8.55 -6.20
N ALA A 108 11.43 9.78 -6.61
CA ALA A 108 10.73 10.98 -6.16
C ALA A 108 9.24 11.04 -6.58
N ASP A 109 8.87 10.48 -7.73
CA ASP A 109 7.47 10.41 -8.17
C ASP A 109 6.66 9.47 -7.25
N TYR A 110 7.26 8.34 -6.85
CA TYR A 110 6.66 7.40 -5.90
C TYR A 110 6.65 7.92 -4.46
N ALA A 111 7.69 8.62 -4.01
CA ALA A 111 7.67 9.31 -2.72
C ALA A 111 6.52 10.34 -2.66
N ALA A 112 6.28 11.09 -3.74
CA ALA A 112 5.15 12.00 -3.84
C ALA A 112 3.79 11.28 -3.88
N TYR A 113 3.75 10.07 -4.44
CA TYR A 113 2.56 9.23 -4.43
C TYR A 113 2.24 8.67 -3.02
N VAL A 114 3.24 8.13 -2.32
CA VAL A 114 3.07 7.66 -0.92
C VAL A 114 2.66 8.81 0.00
N LYS A 115 3.23 10.02 -0.16
CA LYS A 115 2.80 11.20 0.59
C LYS A 115 1.34 11.58 0.34
N PHE A 116 0.88 11.42 -0.89
CA PHE A 116 -0.52 11.61 -1.23
C PHE A 116 -1.41 10.55 -0.55
N LEU A 117 -1.05 9.27 -0.64
CA LEU A 117 -1.80 8.20 0.05
C LEU A 117 -1.85 8.46 1.56
N ALA A 118 -0.73 8.84 2.17
CA ALA A 118 -0.65 9.15 3.60
C ALA A 118 -1.53 10.35 3.99
N HIS A 119 -1.59 11.39 3.16
CA HIS A 119 -2.49 12.52 3.36
C HIS A 119 -3.96 12.09 3.34
N GLU A 120 -4.37 11.31 2.33
CA GLU A 120 -5.76 10.84 2.21
C GLU A 120 -6.13 9.86 3.33
N SER A 121 -5.22 8.96 3.72
CA SER A 121 -5.40 8.05 4.86
C SER A 121 -5.56 8.83 6.17
N SER A 122 -4.68 9.81 6.42
CA SER A 122 -4.80 10.65 7.61
C SER A 122 -6.10 11.45 7.64
N ALA A 123 -6.56 11.96 6.49
CA ALA A 123 -7.84 12.67 6.39
C ALA A 123 -9.06 11.76 6.65
N ALA A 124 -8.89 10.44 6.48
CA ALA A 124 -9.87 9.41 6.79
C ALA A 124 -9.70 8.80 8.19
N ASP A 125 -8.84 9.37 9.06
CA ASP A 125 -8.44 8.82 10.37
C ASP A 125 -7.90 7.37 10.29
N LEU A 126 -7.12 7.06 9.26
CA LEU A 126 -6.46 5.76 9.06
C LEU A 126 -4.94 5.91 9.17
N ALA A 127 -4.30 4.96 9.85
CA ALA A 127 -2.85 4.80 9.73
C ALA A 127 -2.48 4.26 8.33
N ILE A 128 -1.25 4.50 7.87
CA ILE A 128 -0.73 3.97 6.61
C ILE A 128 0.65 3.33 6.80
N GLY A 129 0.88 2.21 6.12
CA GLY A 129 2.16 1.51 6.03
C GLY A 129 2.99 1.92 4.81
N LEU A 130 4.31 1.76 4.90
CA LEU A 130 5.17 1.61 3.73
C LEU A 130 5.42 0.12 3.47
N LYS A 131 4.88 -0.41 2.38
CA LYS A 131 5.11 -1.79 1.93
C LYS A 131 6.38 -1.85 1.09
N ASN A 132 7.37 -2.62 1.53
CA ASN A 132 8.67 -2.75 0.88
C ASN A 132 9.30 -1.37 0.59
N ALA A 133 9.66 -1.07 -0.67
CA ALA A 133 10.09 0.26 -1.16
C ALA A 133 11.11 0.98 -0.26
N LEU A 134 12.14 0.25 0.19
CA LEU A 134 13.13 0.68 1.18
C LEU A 134 13.81 2.02 0.84
N GLU A 135 13.99 2.29 -0.45
CA GLU A 135 14.61 3.50 -0.95
C GLU A 135 13.76 4.75 -0.67
N LEU A 136 12.45 4.60 -0.46
CA LEU A 136 11.55 5.69 -0.11
C LEU A 136 11.62 6.09 1.36
N ILE A 137 12.20 5.27 2.24
CA ILE A 137 12.20 5.51 3.70
C ILE A 137 12.65 6.93 4.06
N PRO A 138 13.79 7.46 3.56
CA PRO A 138 14.22 8.81 3.93
C PRO A 138 13.24 9.91 3.55
N ASP A 139 12.41 9.68 2.52
CA ASP A 139 11.49 10.66 1.97
C ASP A 139 10.10 10.61 2.61
N VAL A 140 9.68 9.46 3.14
CA VAL A 140 8.29 9.21 3.58
C VAL A 140 8.15 8.79 5.04
N LEU A 141 9.26 8.54 5.75
CA LEU A 141 9.23 8.07 7.13
C LEU A 141 8.42 8.97 8.05
N ASP A 142 8.36 10.29 7.80
CA ASP A 142 7.59 11.23 8.62
C ASP A 142 6.07 11.09 8.46
N VAL A 143 5.59 10.61 7.32
CA VAL A 143 4.15 10.53 6.99
C VAL A 143 3.52 9.15 7.19
N VAL A 144 4.30 8.06 7.18
CA VAL A 144 3.80 6.69 7.42
C VAL A 144 3.89 6.28 8.90
N GLN A 145 3.05 5.36 9.36
CA GLN A 145 3.00 4.95 10.79
C GLN A 145 3.71 3.62 11.08
N PHE A 146 3.91 2.80 10.06
CA PHE A 146 4.59 1.51 10.16
C PHE A 146 5.19 1.12 8.81
N ALA A 147 5.99 0.05 8.81
CA ALA A 147 6.42 -0.64 7.59
C ALA A 147 5.79 -2.03 7.54
N VAL A 148 5.51 -2.50 6.33
CA VAL A 148 5.27 -3.92 6.03
C VAL A 148 6.39 -4.37 5.11
N ASN A 149 7.04 -5.47 5.47
CA ASN A 149 8.15 -6.02 4.72
C ASN A 149 7.89 -7.48 4.38
N GLU A 150 8.28 -7.87 3.18
CA GLU A 150 8.44 -9.26 2.80
C GLU A 150 9.93 -9.58 2.66
N GLN A 151 10.35 -10.69 3.26
CA GLN A 151 11.62 -11.36 3.00
C GLN A 151 12.91 -10.57 3.30
N CYS A 152 12.90 -9.62 4.25
CA CYS A 152 14.15 -8.92 4.59
C CYS A 152 15.23 -9.86 5.14
N HIS A 153 14.87 -11.01 5.71
CA HIS A 153 15.85 -11.99 6.19
C HIS A 153 16.51 -12.73 5.02
N GLU A 154 15.73 -13.14 4.02
CA GLU A 154 16.22 -13.79 2.80
C GLU A 154 17.18 -12.86 2.02
N PHE A 155 16.79 -11.60 1.84
CA PHE A 155 17.56 -10.64 1.06
C PHE A 155 18.63 -9.89 1.89
N ASN A 156 18.73 -10.16 3.19
CA ASN A 156 19.65 -9.48 4.11
C ASN A 156 19.46 -7.95 4.15
N GLU A 157 18.20 -7.52 4.18
CA GLU A 157 17.79 -6.12 4.10
C GLU A 157 17.18 -5.60 5.40
N CYS A 158 17.01 -6.44 6.43
CA CYS A 158 16.29 -6.05 7.67
C CYS A 158 16.90 -4.82 8.36
N ALA A 159 18.22 -4.63 8.25
CA ALA A 159 18.90 -3.48 8.83
C ALA A 159 18.44 -2.14 8.24
N LEU A 160 17.92 -2.14 7.00
CA LEU A 160 17.42 -0.96 6.31
C LEU A 160 16.11 -0.43 6.91
N TYR A 161 15.38 -1.25 7.68
CA TYR A 161 14.20 -0.84 8.43
C TYR A 161 14.51 -0.20 9.79
N LYS A 162 15.79 -0.12 10.20
CA LYS A 162 16.20 0.54 11.46
C LYS A 162 15.65 1.98 11.63
N PRO A 163 15.48 2.81 10.59
CA PRO A 163 14.87 4.13 10.74
C PRO A 163 13.44 4.08 11.31
N PHE A 164 12.64 3.05 11.00
CA PHE A 164 11.30 2.88 11.59
C PHE A 164 11.38 2.62 13.09
N THR A 165 12.17 1.63 13.50
CA THR A 165 12.28 1.27 14.92
C THR A 165 12.96 2.35 15.75
N ALA A 166 13.91 3.10 15.18
CA ALA A 166 14.51 4.27 15.81
C ALA A 166 13.53 5.45 15.98
N ALA A 167 12.45 5.48 15.19
CA ALA A 167 11.36 6.45 15.29
C ALA A 167 10.14 5.91 16.06
N ASP A 168 10.31 4.82 16.83
CA ASP A 168 9.25 4.12 17.57
C ASP A 168 8.08 3.63 16.69
N LYS A 169 8.36 3.32 15.41
CA LYS A 169 7.39 2.78 14.45
C LYS A 169 7.58 1.27 14.27
N ALA A 170 6.46 0.57 14.15
CA ALA A 170 6.46 -0.88 13.95
C ALA A 170 6.95 -1.26 12.56
N VAL A 171 7.59 -2.43 12.46
CA VAL A 171 7.92 -3.11 11.21
C VAL A 171 7.27 -4.48 11.27
N PHE A 172 6.26 -4.71 10.44
CA PHE A 172 5.60 -6.01 10.29
C PHE A 172 6.33 -6.78 9.20
N ASN A 173 7.12 -7.77 9.58
CA ASN A 173 7.89 -8.61 8.67
C ASN A 173 7.15 -9.93 8.38
N ILE A 174 7.15 -10.31 7.10
CA ILE A 174 6.56 -11.53 6.55
C ILE A 174 7.69 -12.31 5.87
N GLU A 175 7.78 -13.60 6.13
CA GLU A 175 8.74 -14.52 5.52
C GLU A 175 7.97 -15.72 4.99
N TYR A 176 8.36 -16.23 3.82
CA TYR A 176 7.67 -17.30 3.08
C TYR A 176 8.53 -18.56 2.96
#